data_AF-A0A9E4YP60-F1
#
_entry.id   AF-A0A9E4YP60-F1
#
_cell.length_a   1.000
_cell.length_b   1.000
_cell.length_c   1.000
_cell.angle_alpha   90.00
_cell.angle_beta   90.00
_cell.angle_gamma   90.00
#
_symmetry.space_group_name_H-M   'P 1'
#
loop_
_entity.id
_entity.type
_entity.pdbx_description
1 polymer ?
#
loop_
_entity_poly.entity_id
_entity_poly.type
_entity_poly.pdbx_seq_one_letter_code
_entity_poly.pdbx_strand_id
1 'polypeptide(L)'
;MLISDSVFIDDLDVEINIRHSWVGDLVIVLIHEDTGTTVTLLDQPGALDPEFEPGCRGDDIDAVFDDGATRVAEDECGDDSPTLSGRLTPNQPLGAFDGESVLGSWIIRIIDREPRDRGTLDEWSLRVNEPDLLVGDVNCDGRVNSIDAALTLQLSAGLVSSLACQGAADANLDGAINAIDAALILQLGAGLIGQLPP
;
A
#
# COMPACT_ATOMS: atom_id res chain seq x y z
N MET A 1 -2.71 8.21 13.62
CA MET A 1 -4.01 7.64 13.18
C MET A 1 -4.14 6.27 13.84
N LEU A 2 -5.33 5.89 14.30
CA LEU A 2 -5.58 4.55 14.85
C LEU A 2 -6.53 3.81 13.90
N ILE A 3 -6.12 2.63 13.45
CA ILE A 3 -6.93 1.75 12.60
C ILE A 3 -7.42 0.57 13.46
N SER A 4 -8.70 0.22 13.34
CA SER A 4 -9.34 -0.85 14.13
C SER A 4 -9.63 -2.12 13.34
N ASP A 5 -9.55 -2.04 12.02
CA ASP A 5 -9.77 -3.18 11.13
C ASP A 5 -8.44 -3.90 10.87
N SER A 6 -8.49 -5.22 10.83
CA SER A 6 -7.32 -6.07 10.61
C SER A 6 -7.35 -6.67 9.22
N VAL A 7 -6.69 -5.99 8.29
CA VAL A 7 -6.43 -6.43 6.92
C VAL A 7 -4.92 -6.53 6.73
N PHE A 8 -4.45 -7.52 5.98
CA PHE A 8 -3.03 -7.62 5.64
C PHE A 8 -2.70 -6.68 4.49
N ILE A 9 -1.53 -6.05 4.56
CA ILE A 9 -1.05 -5.15 3.52
C ILE A 9 -0.36 -5.98 2.44
N ASP A 10 -0.86 -5.88 1.21
CA ASP A 10 -0.16 -6.39 0.02
C ASP A 10 0.32 -5.26 -0.89
N ASP A 11 -0.42 -4.15 -0.89
CA ASP A 11 -0.05 -2.90 -1.55
C ASP A 11 -0.60 -1.72 -0.74
N LEU A 12 0.25 -0.72 -0.51
CA LEU A 12 -0.05 0.43 0.33
C LEU A 12 0.25 1.71 -0.43
N ASP A 13 -0.78 2.53 -0.62
CA ASP A 13 -0.65 3.90 -1.08
C ASP A 13 -0.72 4.87 0.12
N VAL A 14 0.09 5.93 0.09
CA VAL A 14 0.03 7.03 1.07
C VAL A 14 -0.30 8.33 0.38
N GLU A 15 -1.47 8.90 0.67
CA GLU A 15 -1.87 10.21 0.15
C GLU A 15 -1.51 11.29 1.16
N ILE A 16 -0.89 12.37 0.68
CA ILE A 16 -0.42 13.48 1.52
C ILE A 16 -0.69 14.81 0.81
N ASN A 17 -1.31 15.73 1.54
CA ASN A 17 -1.48 17.12 1.15
C ASN A 17 -0.83 18.06 2.19
N ILE A 18 0.21 18.76 1.76
CA ILE A 18 1.00 19.69 2.58
C ILE A 18 1.09 21.03 1.87
N ARG A 19 0.83 22.11 2.59
CA ARG A 19 1.25 23.44 2.17
C ARG A 19 2.62 23.76 2.72
N HIS A 20 3.60 24.10 1.89
CA HIS A 20 4.98 24.44 2.28
C HIS A 20 5.64 25.33 1.23
N SER A 21 6.40 26.34 1.66
CA SER A 21 7.08 27.29 0.74
C SER A 21 8.41 26.79 0.15
N TRP A 22 8.84 25.59 0.53
CA TRP A 22 10.04 24.94 -0.01
C TRP A 22 9.99 23.43 0.26
N VAL A 23 9.50 22.65 -0.70
CA VAL A 23 9.31 21.20 -0.50
C VAL A 23 10.63 20.43 -0.35
N GLY A 24 11.71 20.97 -0.90
CA GLY A 24 13.06 20.45 -0.82
C GLY A 24 13.67 20.39 0.58
N ASP A 25 13.04 21.00 1.60
CA ASP A 25 13.51 20.95 2.98
C ASP A 25 12.85 19.82 3.79
N LEU A 26 11.84 19.17 3.22
CA LEU A 26 11.00 18.20 3.92
C LEU A 26 11.58 16.80 3.89
N VAL A 27 11.57 16.16 5.05
CA VAL A 27 11.71 14.71 5.22
C VAL A 27 10.39 14.17 5.74
N ILE A 28 9.81 13.22 5.03
CA ILE A 28 8.51 12.61 5.36
C ILE A 28 8.71 11.12 5.62
N VAL A 29 8.28 10.68 6.79
CA VAL A 29 8.47 9.30 7.25
C VAL A 29 7.14 8.71 7.72
N LEU A 30 6.77 7.56 7.18
CA LEU A 30 5.65 6.74 7.66
C LEU A 30 6.15 5.71 8.67
N ILE A 31 5.43 5.57 9.78
CA ILE A 31 5.77 4.68 10.89
C ILE A 31 4.54 3.88 11.29
N HIS A 32 4.67 2.56 11.33
CA HIS A 32 3.73 1.67 11.98
C HIS A 32 4.23 1.39 13.41
N GLU A 33 3.57 1.95 14.43
CA GLU A 33 4.10 1.92 15.81
C GLU A 33 4.09 0.52 16.41
N ASP A 34 3.13 -0.32 16.02
CA ASP A 34 2.92 -1.63 16.63
C ASP A 34 3.96 -2.66 16.13
N THR A 35 4.35 -2.59 14.86
CA THR A 35 5.42 -3.43 14.29
C THR A 35 6.80 -2.78 14.37
N GLY A 36 6.87 -1.46 14.48
CA GLY A 36 8.09 -0.67 14.45
C GLY A 36 8.63 -0.40 13.03
N THR A 37 7.92 -0.85 12.00
CA THR A 37 8.34 -0.66 10.60
C THR A 37 8.25 0.82 10.22
N THR A 38 9.27 1.29 9.50
CA THR A 38 9.46 2.70 9.17
C THR A 38 9.93 2.83 7.73
N VAL A 39 9.27 3.69 6.96
CA VAL A 39 9.60 3.97 5.55
C VAL A 39 9.73 5.49 5.36
N THR A 40 10.83 5.91 4.76
CA THR A 40 11.01 7.31 4.33
C THR A 40 10.34 7.49 2.98
N LEU A 41 9.26 8.27 2.93
CA LEU A 41 8.52 8.55 1.69
C LEU A 41 9.24 9.59 0.85
N LEU A 42 9.86 10.56 1.52
CA LEU A 42 10.51 11.72 0.90
C LEU A 42 11.68 12.18 1.78
N ASP A 43 12.83 12.51 1.19
CA ASP A 43 14.01 13.07 1.87
C ASP A 43 14.66 14.17 1.02
N GLN A 44 14.12 15.38 1.14
CA GLN A 44 14.63 16.59 0.49
C GLN A 44 14.68 16.44 -1.05
N PRO A 45 13.51 16.32 -1.71
CA PRO A 45 13.43 16.02 -3.14
C PRO A 45 14.09 17.09 -3.99
N GLY A 46 14.60 16.73 -5.16
CA GLY A 46 15.33 17.62 -6.06
C GLY A 46 16.76 17.92 -5.62
N ALA A 47 17.22 17.43 -4.47
CA ALA A 47 18.61 17.53 -4.04
C ALA A 47 19.45 16.44 -4.71
N LEU A 48 20.15 16.78 -5.79
CA LEU A 48 21.14 15.87 -6.42
C LEU A 48 22.34 15.59 -5.49
N ASP A 49 22.59 16.48 -4.52
CA ASP A 49 23.58 16.35 -3.46
C ASP A 49 23.07 17.10 -2.20
N PRO A 50 22.54 16.41 -1.17
CA PRO A 50 21.98 17.06 0.02
C PRO A 50 22.99 17.90 0.83
N GLU A 51 24.30 17.74 0.58
CA GLU A 51 25.34 18.51 1.26
C GLU A 51 25.66 19.83 0.54
N PHE A 52 25.33 19.95 -0.76
CA PHE A 52 25.77 21.07 -1.61
C PHE A 52 24.70 21.70 -2.50
N GLU A 53 23.60 21.00 -2.81
CA GLU A 53 22.49 21.48 -3.62
C GLU A 53 21.25 21.63 -2.74
N PRO A 54 20.65 22.83 -2.64
CA PRO A 54 19.38 22.98 -1.96
C PRO A 54 18.34 22.13 -2.71
N GLY A 55 17.50 21.42 -1.98
CA GLY A 55 16.42 20.64 -2.57
C GLY A 55 15.46 21.52 -3.39
N CYS A 56 14.42 20.90 -3.91
CA CYS A 56 13.43 21.51 -4.76
C CYS A 56 12.80 22.75 -4.13
N ARG A 57 12.98 23.88 -4.79
CA ARG A 57 12.47 25.19 -4.35
C ARG A 57 10.97 25.41 -4.49
N GLY A 58 10.26 24.44 -5.04
CA GLY A 58 8.85 24.61 -5.36
C GLY A 58 7.96 24.51 -4.13
N ASP A 59 6.72 24.96 -4.28
CA ASP A 59 5.74 25.08 -3.22
C ASP A 59 4.77 23.90 -3.24
N ASP A 60 4.39 23.46 -2.05
CA ASP A 60 3.31 22.51 -1.75
C ASP A 60 3.47 21.08 -2.31
N ILE A 61 2.83 20.12 -1.63
CA ILE A 61 2.76 18.71 -2.00
C ILE A 61 1.29 18.28 -2.02
N ASP A 62 0.86 17.64 -3.10
CA ASP A 62 -0.45 16.97 -3.23
C ASP A 62 -0.27 15.67 -4.00
N ALA A 63 0.27 14.67 -3.32
CA ALA A 63 0.81 13.47 -3.93
C ALA A 63 0.32 12.19 -3.26
N VAL A 64 0.28 11.13 -4.07
CA VAL A 64 0.09 9.75 -3.63
C VAL A 64 1.41 9.01 -3.80
N PHE A 65 2.01 8.57 -2.71
CA PHE A 65 3.19 7.70 -2.72
C PHE A 65 2.75 6.26 -2.95
N ASP A 66 3.31 5.63 -3.98
CA ASP A 66 2.93 4.33 -4.53
C ASP A 66 4.16 3.66 -5.16
N ASP A 67 4.49 2.44 -4.74
CA ASP A 67 5.63 1.68 -5.27
C ASP A 67 5.48 1.32 -6.76
N GLY A 68 4.24 1.24 -7.26
CA GLY A 68 3.89 1.01 -8.66
C GLY A 68 3.91 2.26 -9.55
N ALA A 69 4.15 3.45 -8.98
CA ALA A 69 4.28 4.67 -9.77
C ALA A 69 5.56 4.67 -10.64
N THR A 70 5.57 5.50 -11.69
CA THR A 70 6.72 5.60 -12.63
C THR A 70 7.58 6.84 -12.42
N ARG A 71 7.09 7.80 -11.65
CA ARG A 71 7.74 9.09 -11.38
C ARG A 71 8.35 9.04 -9.99
N VAL A 72 9.65 9.22 -9.86
CA VAL A 72 10.34 9.11 -8.57
C VAL A 72 10.19 10.41 -7.80
N ALA A 73 9.67 10.38 -6.58
CA ALA A 73 9.39 11.58 -5.79
C ALA A 73 10.64 12.46 -5.58
N GLU A 74 11.80 11.84 -5.38
CA GLU A 74 13.09 12.53 -5.19
C GLU A 74 13.58 13.26 -6.43
N ASP A 75 13.12 12.88 -7.63
CA ASP A 75 13.51 13.51 -8.90
C ASP A 75 12.52 14.62 -9.31
N GLU A 76 11.42 14.79 -8.59
CA GLU A 76 10.37 15.75 -8.95
C GLU A 76 10.71 17.16 -8.45
N CYS A 77 10.67 18.12 -9.38
CA CYS A 77 10.69 19.54 -9.06
C CYS A 77 10.07 20.36 -10.19
N GLY A 78 8.73 20.33 -10.27
CA GLY A 78 7.98 21.07 -11.27
C GLY A 78 7.97 22.59 -11.05
N ASP A 79 7.52 23.34 -12.05
CA ASP A 79 7.23 24.78 -11.91
C ASP A 79 5.79 25.05 -11.47
N ASP A 80 4.95 24.01 -11.39
CA ASP A 80 3.56 24.08 -10.93
C ASP A 80 3.47 24.07 -9.39
N SER A 81 2.32 24.48 -8.86
CA SER A 81 1.98 24.39 -7.43
C SER A 81 0.63 23.68 -7.30
N PRO A 82 0.54 22.52 -6.61
CA PRO A 82 1.61 21.84 -5.87
C PRO A 82 2.74 21.29 -6.75
N THR A 83 3.98 21.53 -6.31
CA THR A 83 5.20 21.18 -7.06
C THR A 83 5.43 19.68 -7.11
N LEU A 84 5.16 18.96 -6.01
CA LEU A 84 5.07 17.50 -6.03
C LEU A 84 3.60 17.12 -6.10
N SER A 85 3.20 16.47 -7.20
CA SER A 85 1.81 16.07 -7.39
C SER A 85 1.62 14.80 -8.20
N GLY A 86 0.45 14.17 -8.01
CA GLY A 86 0.07 12.91 -8.65
C GLY A 86 0.67 11.68 -7.94
N ARG A 87 0.75 10.55 -8.65
CA ARG A 87 1.33 9.31 -8.12
C ARG A 87 2.85 9.30 -8.29
N LEU A 88 3.58 9.09 -7.20
CA LEU A 88 5.03 9.13 -7.14
C LEU A 88 5.60 7.90 -6.41
N THR A 89 6.71 7.36 -6.90
CA THR A 89 7.46 6.31 -6.21
C THR A 89 8.17 6.94 -5.01
N PRO A 90 7.99 6.39 -3.79
CA PRO A 90 8.62 6.93 -2.59
C PRO A 90 10.15 6.75 -2.59
N ASN A 91 10.85 7.50 -1.74
CA ASN A 91 12.30 7.38 -1.54
C ASN A 91 12.72 5.97 -1.08
N GLN A 92 11.91 5.34 -0.23
CA GLN A 92 12.05 3.94 0.18
C GLN A 92 10.74 3.20 -0.10
N PRO A 93 10.81 1.92 -0.52
CA PRO A 93 9.62 1.18 -0.93
C PRO A 93 8.64 0.96 0.23
N LEU A 94 7.36 1.19 -0.05
CA LEU A 94 6.23 0.92 0.84
C LEU A 94 5.98 -0.58 1.04
N GLY A 95 6.46 -1.44 0.15
CA GLY A 95 6.42 -2.90 0.29
C GLY A 95 7.17 -3.43 1.52
N ALA A 96 7.88 -2.56 2.27
CA ALA A 96 8.36 -2.88 3.61
C ALA A 96 7.23 -3.21 4.60
N PHE A 97 6.00 -2.77 4.34
CA PHE A 97 4.82 -3.09 5.14
C PHE A 97 4.08 -4.36 4.66
N ASP A 98 4.51 -4.98 3.56
CA ASP A 98 3.82 -6.15 3.01
C ASP A 98 3.80 -7.32 3.99
N GLY A 99 2.63 -7.94 4.14
CA GLY A 99 2.36 -9.01 5.10
C GLY A 99 2.12 -8.54 6.54
N GLU A 100 2.29 -7.24 6.85
CA GLU A 100 1.84 -6.67 8.12
C GLU A 100 0.32 -6.49 8.15
N SER A 101 -0.27 -6.50 9.33
CA SER A 101 -1.66 -6.03 9.48
C SER A 101 -1.68 -4.50 9.50
N VAL A 102 -2.64 -3.90 8.81
CA VAL A 102 -2.90 -2.45 8.87
C VAL A 102 -3.45 -2.01 10.24
N LEU A 103 -3.91 -2.97 11.06
CA LEU A 103 -4.38 -2.73 12.42
C LEU A 103 -3.29 -2.09 13.27
N GLY A 104 -3.61 -0.97 13.92
CA GLY A 104 -2.72 -0.36 14.90
C GLY A 104 -2.57 1.14 14.74
N SER A 105 -1.54 1.68 15.39
CA SER A 105 -1.24 3.10 15.39
C SER A 105 -0.23 3.46 14.31
N TRP A 106 -0.60 4.42 13.47
CA TRP A 106 0.22 4.93 12.38
C TRP A 106 0.59 6.39 12.59
N ILE A 107 1.85 6.72 12.37
CA ILE A 107 2.38 8.09 12.46
C ILE A 107 2.94 8.50 11.10
N ILE A 108 2.48 9.65 10.60
CA ILE A 108 3.21 10.42 9.61
C ILE A 108 4.08 11.44 10.34
N ARG A 109 5.39 11.40 10.12
CA ARG A 109 6.35 12.34 10.71
C ARG A 109 6.94 13.20 9.59
N ILE A 110 6.67 14.50 9.66
CA ILE A 110 7.17 15.50 8.71
C ILE A 110 8.19 16.36 9.44
N ILE A 111 9.38 16.47 8.88
CA ILE A 111 10.50 17.24 9.42
C ILE A 111 10.90 18.25 8.36
N ASP A 112 10.76 19.52 8.68
CA ASP A 112 11.38 20.60 7.93
C ASP A 112 12.80 20.81 8.48
N ARG A 113 13.81 20.65 7.60
CA ARG A 113 15.23 20.75 7.98
C ARG A 113 15.77 22.16 7.94
N GLU A 114 15.05 23.13 7.37
CA GLU A 114 15.50 24.51 7.27
C GLU A 114 14.52 25.46 7.97
N PRO A 115 14.93 26.18 9.03
CA PRO A 115 14.00 26.94 9.88
C PRO A 115 13.41 28.22 9.26
N ARG A 116 13.73 28.52 8.00
CA ARG A 116 13.25 29.74 7.31
C ARG A 116 11.84 29.57 6.78
N ASP A 117 11.51 28.37 6.33
CA ASP A 117 10.27 28.05 5.67
C ASP A 117 9.25 27.52 6.67
N ARG A 118 7.97 27.57 6.28
CA ARG A 118 6.87 27.16 7.13
C ARG A 118 5.80 26.49 6.28
N GLY A 119 5.16 25.50 6.89
CA GLY A 119 4.00 24.87 6.27
C GLY A 119 3.05 24.24 7.26
N THR A 120 2.05 23.59 6.71
CA THR A 120 1.05 22.80 7.43
C THR A 120 0.80 21.50 6.70
N LEU A 121 0.65 20.42 7.47
CA LEU A 121 -0.02 19.22 6.99
C LEU A 121 -1.52 19.51 6.96
N ASP A 122 -2.11 19.52 5.77
CA ASP A 122 -3.54 19.76 5.60
C ASP A 122 -4.30 18.43 5.66
N GLU A 123 -3.80 17.38 4.98
CA GLU A 123 -4.39 16.03 4.98
C GLU A 123 -3.35 14.93 4.78
N TRP A 124 -3.62 13.74 5.34
CA TRP A 124 -2.98 12.50 4.93
C TRP A 124 -3.91 11.31 5.15
N SER A 125 -3.74 10.27 4.34
CA SER A 125 -4.44 9.01 4.51
C SER A 125 -3.61 7.82 4.04
N LEU A 126 -3.93 6.65 4.58
CA LEU A 126 -3.45 5.37 4.09
C LEU A 126 -4.54 4.73 3.26
N ARG A 127 -4.15 4.16 2.12
CA ARG A 127 -5.02 3.35 1.29
C ARG A 127 -4.35 2.00 1.09
N VAL A 128 -4.89 0.99 1.75
CA VAL A 128 -4.56 -0.40 1.44
C VAL A 128 -5.26 -0.73 0.12
N ASN A 129 -4.46 -1.01 -0.90
CA ASN A 129 -4.98 -1.52 -2.14
C ASN A 129 -5.13 -3.02 -1.94
N GLU A 130 -6.38 -3.47 -1.86
CA GLU A 130 -6.66 -4.90 -2.03
C GLU A 130 -6.10 -5.28 -3.41
N PRO A 131 -5.33 -6.38 -3.54
CA PRO A 131 -5.06 -6.92 -4.86
C PRO A 131 -6.40 -7.09 -5.57
N ASP A 132 -6.45 -6.92 -6.90
CA ASP A 132 -7.64 -7.28 -7.68
C ASP A 132 -8.06 -8.68 -7.23
N LEU A 133 -9.13 -8.76 -6.43
CA LEU A 133 -9.54 -9.99 -5.75
C LEU A 133 -9.93 -10.98 -6.84
N LEU A 134 -8.96 -11.79 -7.23
CA LEU A 134 -9.16 -12.84 -8.20
C LEU A 134 -9.89 -13.94 -7.44
N VAL A 135 -11.22 -13.97 -7.60
CA VAL A 135 -12.06 -14.98 -6.94
C VAL A 135 -11.44 -16.36 -7.14
N GLY A 136 -11.24 -17.08 -6.04
CA GLY A 136 -10.57 -18.38 -6.00
C GLY A 136 -9.06 -18.36 -5.76
N ASP A 137 -8.38 -17.21 -5.82
CA ASP A 137 -6.97 -17.04 -5.42
C ASP A 137 -6.94 -16.61 -3.95
N VAL A 138 -6.73 -17.57 -3.05
CA VAL A 138 -6.86 -17.34 -1.61
C VAL A 138 -5.51 -17.08 -0.93
N ASN A 139 -4.41 -17.25 -1.66
CA ASN A 139 -3.06 -16.93 -1.20
C ASN A 139 -2.46 -15.67 -1.84
N CYS A 140 -3.23 -14.97 -2.68
CA CYS A 140 -2.86 -13.75 -3.40
C CYS A 140 -1.62 -13.92 -4.30
N ASP A 141 -1.36 -15.13 -4.82
CA ASP A 141 -0.18 -15.37 -5.67
C ASP A 141 -0.39 -15.02 -7.16
N GLY A 142 -1.59 -14.51 -7.48
CA GLY A 142 -2.05 -14.14 -8.80
C GLY A 142 -2.52 -15.32 -9.64
N ARG A 143 -2.68 -16.52 -9.07
CA ARG A 143 -3.02 -17.74 -9.81
C ARG A 143 -4.03 -18.61 -9.06
N VAL A 144 -5.24 -18.72 -9.60
CA VAL A 144 -6.22 -19.71 -9.12
C VAL A 144 -5.79 -21.14 -9.47
N ASN A 145 -5.39 -21.92 -8.47
CA ASN A 145 -4.87 -23.27 -8.66
C ASN A 145 -5.20 -24.25 -7.50
N SER A 146 -4.58 -25.44 -7.51
CA SER A 146 -4.86 -26.48 -6.51
C SER A 146 -4.37 -26.13 -5.09
N ILE A 147 -3.42 -25.21 -4.96
CA ILE A 147 -2.95 -24.70 -3.67
C ILE A 147 -4.08 -23.92 -3.01
N ASP A 148 -4.79 -23.07 -3.76
CA ASP A 148 -5.91 -22.30 -3.24
C ASP A 148 -7.04 -23.20 -2.76
N ALA A 149 -7.40 -24.20 -3.56
CA ALA A 149 -8.40 -25.19 -3.16
C ALA A 149 -8.02 -25.88 -1.83
N ALA A 150 -6.74 -26.23 -1.67
CA ALA A 150 -6.26 -26.86 -0.44
C ALA A 150 -6.31 -25.90 0.76
N LEU A 151 -5.98 -24.62 0.56
CA LEU A 151 -6.05 -23.58 1.58
C LEU A 151 -7.49 -23.27 2.00
N THR A 152 -8.42 -23.16 1.04
CA THR A 152 -9.86 -23.02 1.31
C THR A 152 -10.39 -24.19 2.14
N LEU A 153 -9.98 -25.43 1.82
CA LEU A 153 -10.34 -26.61 2.63
C LEU A 153 -9.72 -26.57 4.02
N GLN A 154 -8.46 -26.15 4.15
CA GLN A 154 -7.81 -26.02 5.45
C GLN A 154 -8.51 -24.97 6.32
N LEU A 155 -8.92 -23.84 5.75
CA LEU A 155 -9.68 -22.81 6.45
C LEU A 155 -11.05 -23.35 6.89
N SER A 156 -11.80 -23.97 5.97
CA SER A 156 -13.11 -24.57 6.28
C SER A 156 -13.03 -25.68 7.33
N ALA A 157 -11.94 -26.44 7.35
CA ALA A 157 -11.66 -27.47 8.35
C ALA A 157 -11.12 -26.92 9.69
N GLY A 158 -10.86 -25.62 9.79
CA GLY A 158 -10.27 -24.98 10.98
C GLY A 158 -8.80 -25.36 11.23
N LEU A 159 -8.09 -25.83 10.19
CA LEU A 159 -6.65 -26.13 10.25
C LEU A 159 -5.79 -24.87 10.16
N VAL A 160 -6.31 -23.82 9.52
CA VAL A 160 -5.76 -22.46 9.53
C VAL A 160 -6.84 -21.49 10.00
N SER A 161 -6.43 -20.39 10.63
CA SER A 161 -7.35 -19.39 11.19
C SER A 161 -7.67 -18.26 10.22
N SER A 162 -6.87 -18.09 9.17
CA SER A 162 -7.00 -17.03 8.18
C SER A 162 -6.24 -17.40 6.90
N LEU A 163 -6.61 -16.76 5.79
CA LEU A 163 -5.92 -16.80 4.51
C LEU A 163 -5.48 -15.39 4.13
N ALA A 164 -4.50 -15.26 3.24
CA ALA A 164 -4.03 -13.95 2.76
C ALA A 164 -5.19 -13.23 2.04
N CYS A 165 -5.78 -13.87 1.04
CA CYS A 165 -6.94 -13.39 0.30
C CYS A 165 -8.20 -14.16 0.74
N GLN A 166 -8.54 -14.14 2.03
CA GLN A 166 -9.73 -14.88 2.51
C GLN A 166 -11.03 -14.40 1.83
N GLY A 167 -11.11 -13.13 1.42
CA GLY A 167 -12.25 -12.59 0.66
C GLY A 167 -12.46 -13.25 -0.71
N ALA A 168 -11.42 -13.86 -1.29
CA ALA A 168 -11.51 -14.61 -2.54
C ALA A 168 -11.94 -16.08 -2.35
N ALA A 169 -12.08 -16.56 -1.10
CA ALA A 169 -12.32 -17.97 -0.82
C ALA A 169 -13.77 -18.43 -1.02
N ASP A 170 -14.73 -17.50 -1.10
CA ASP A 170 -16.12 -17.75 -1.48
C ASP A 170 -16.22 -17.73 -3.02
N ALA A 171 -15.90 -18.86 -3.64
CA ALA A 171 -15.69 -18.97 -5.07
C ALA A 171 -17.00 -19.06 -5.87
N ASN A 172 -18.11 -19.39 -5.22
CA ASN A 172 -19.45 -19.34 -5.80
C ASN A 172 -20.30 -18.16 -5.30
N LEU A 173 -19.76 -17.29 -4.45
CA LEU A 173 -20.45 -16.11 -3.92
C LEU A 173 -21.77 -16.45 -3.20
N ASP A 174 -21.86 -17.62 -2.57
CA ASP A 174 -23.03 -18.03 -1.80
C ASP A 174 -23.02 -17.50 -0.35
N GLY A 175 -21.94 -16.81 0.03
CA GLY A 175 -21.72 -16.22 1.35
C GLY A 175 -21.09 -17.18 2.36
N ALA A 176 -20.75 -18.42 1.99
CA ALA A 176 -20.18 -19.41 2.89
C ALA A 176 -18.91 -20.06 2.33
N ILE A 177 -17.76 -19.78 2.95
CA ILE A 177 -16.49 -20.46 2.60
C ILE A 177 -16.52 -21.93 3.04
N ASN A 178 -16.58 -22.84 2.08
CA ASN A 178 -16.71 -24.27 2.33
C ASN A 178 -16.06 -25.16 1.25
N ALA A 179 -16.31 -26.47 1.32
CA ALA A 179 -15.70 -27.43 0.40
C ALA A 179 -16.21 -27.31 -1.06
N ILE A 180 -17.35 -26.66 -1.29
CA ILE A 180 -17.89 -26.35 -2.62
C ILE A 180 -16.97 -25.34 -3.31
N ASP A 181 -16.53 -24.31 -2.61
CA ASP A 181 -15.62 -23.30 -3.16
C ASP A 181 -14.30 -23.91 -3.58
N ALA A 182 -13.71 -24.71 -2.68
CA ALA A 182 -12.48 -25.42 -2.96
C ALA A 182 -12.62 -26.36 -4.18
N ALA A 183 -13.76 -27.03 -4.33
CA ALA A 183 -14.01 -27.88 -5.48
C ALA A 183 -14.10 -27.08 -6.79
N LEU A 184 -14.72 -25.90 -6.78
CA LEU A 184 -14.79 -25.02 -7.94
C LEU A 184 -13.43 -24.45 -8.33
N ILE A 185 -12.66 -23.98 -7.34
CA ILE A 185 -11.27 -23.54 -7.52
C ILE A 185 -10.43 -24.66 -8.17
N LEU A 186 -10.55 -25.88 -7.67
CA LEU A 186 -9.82 -27.03 -8.22
C LEU A 186 -10.31 -27.41 -9.62
N GLN A 187 -11.61 -27.31 -9.90
CA GLN A 187 -12.17 -27.52 -11.23
C GLN A 187 -11.64 -26.49 -12.24
N LEU A 188 -11.54 -25.22 -11.84
CA LEU A 188 -10.97 -24.16 -12.67
C LEU A 188 -9.48 -24.42 -12.93
N GLY A 189 -8.69 -24.68 -11.88
CA GLY A 189 -7.27 -25.00 -12.02
C GLY A 189 -6.98 -26.27 -12.84
N ALA A 190 -7.92 -27.23 -12.85
CA ALA A 190 -7.86 -28.43 -13.69
C ALA A 190 -8.38 -28.24 -15.12
N GLY A 191 -8.91 -27.05 -15.46
CA GLY A 191 -9.51 -26.76 -16.77
C GLY A 191 -10.82 -27.48 -17.04
N LEU A 192 -11.52 -27.95 -16.01
CA LEU A 192 -12.84 -28.59 -16.11
C LEU A 192 -13.96 -27.55 -16.32
N ILE A 193 -13.74 -26.33 -15.83
CA ILE A 193 -14.59 -25.16 -16.06
C ILE A 193 -13.73 -24.01 -16.60
N GLY A 194 -14.35 -23.12 -17.38
CA GLY A 194 -13.65 -21.97 -17.99
C GLY A 194 -13.60 -20.72 -17.11
N GLN A 195 -14.45 -20.65 -16.09
CA GLN A 195 -14.55 -19.54 -15.14
C GLN A 195 -15.32 -20.00 -13.89
N LEU A 196 -15.14 -19.31 -12.77
CA LEU A 196 -15.94 -19.52 -11.58
C LEU A 196 -17.36 -18.93 -11.75
N PRO A 197 -18.38 -19.56 -11.17
CA PRO A 197 -19.75 -19.07 -11.19
C PRO A 197 -19.96 -17.97 -10.11
N PRO A 198 -20.96 -17.08 -10.24
CA PRO A 198 -21.76 -16.69 -9.10
C PRO A 198 -22.82 -17.75 -8.76
#